data_AF-A0A529SUF5-F1
#
_entry.id   AF-A0A529SUF5-F1
#
_cell.length_a   1.000
_cell.length_b   1.000
_cell.length_c   1.000
_cell.angle_alpha   90.00
_cell.angle_beta   90.00
_cell.angle_gamma   90.00
#
_symmetry.space_group_name_H-M   'P 1'
#
loop_
_entity.id
_entity.type
_entity.pdbx_description
1 polymer ?
#
loop_
_entity_poly.entity_id
_entity_poly.type
_entity_poly.pdbx_seq_one_letter_code
_entity_poly.pdbx_strand_id
1 'polypeptide(L)'
;SRVSVPRVVPEQDPRKRGTIEAFFRIIKRLCRYFAGRSFSNVVKQGDYPAEELASLTVGEFYRSLIRFIVDHYHMRPHRGLEGRTPYAQWEELAKQGLPPAPSDEQLAVAFGLTRRQRSITKHGIESVGISYNSMELAELHMKVGQKKVDAIVETEDLGHVYVLIPKHIRGRIEGIPESRHFLRVPAVDPSFKGRTLADHLLAKRAVREVLKQEEALGRPIRISAHRDLLDLSRGVMD
;
A
#
# COMPACT_ATOMS: atom_id res chain seq x y z
N SER A 1 17.21 20.11 -20.57
CA SER A 1 16.99 20.77 -19.27
C SER A 1 15.73 20.19 -18.65
N ARG A 2 15.82 19.35 -17.61
CA ARG A 2 14.63 18.85 -16.90
C ARG A 2 14.23 19.92 -15.91
N VAL A 3 13.21 20.72 -16.24
CA VAL A 3 12.58 21.65 -15.30
C VAL A 3 12.09 20.81 -14.13
N SER A 4 12.69 20.98 -12.94
CA SER A 4 12.19 20.33 -11.74
C SER A 4 10.90 21.05 -11.35
N VAL A 5 9.76 20.56 -11.83
CA VAL A 5 8.47 21.03 -11.35
C VAL A 5 8.33 20.54 -9.92
N PRO A 6 8.35 21.42 -8.90
CA PRO A 6 8.20 20.99 -7.52
C PRO A 6 6.82 20.37 -7.34
N ARG A 7 6.78 19.15 -6.82
CA ARG A 7 5.53 18.49 -6.44
C ARG A 7 5.03 19.12 -5.14
N VAL A 8 4.15 20.10 -5.27
CA VAL A 8 3.50 20.74 -4.12
C VAL A 8 2.26 19.93 -3.76
N VAL A 9 2.19 19.43 -2.53
CA VAL A 9 0.93 18.90 -2.00
C VAL A 9 -0.02 20.09 -1.83
N PRO A 10 -1.16 20.14 -2.54
CA PRO A 10 -2.07 21.26 -2.40
C PRO A 10 -2.56 21.37 -0.96
N GLU A 11 -2.60 22.59 -0.41
CA GLU A 11 -3.17 22.83 0.93
C GLU A 11 -4.60 22.28 1.02
N GLN A 12 -4.91 21.76 2.21
CA GLN A 12 -6.25 21.29 2.55
C GLN A 12 -7.20 22.47 2.51
N ASP A 13 -7.92 22.58 1.38
CA ASP A 13 -8.89 23.64 1.15
C ASP A 13 -10.30 23.04 1.15
N PRO A 14 -11.14 23.33 2.16
CA PRO A 14 -12.52 22.85 2.23
C PRO A 14 -13.34 23.10 0.96
N ARG A 15 -13.02 24.15 0.18
CA ARG A 15 -13.70 24.47 -1.10
C ARG A 15 -13.47 23.40 -2.17
N LYS A 16 -12.39 22.62 -2.09
CA LYS A 16 -12.09 21.51 -3.02
C LYS A 16 -12.99 20.29 -2.81
N ARG A 17 -13.70 20.20 -1.67
CA ARG A 17 -14.65 19.11 -1.38
C ARG A 17 -15.78 19.04 -2.41
N GLY A 18 -16.29 20.18 -2.86
CA GLY A 18 -17.35 20.25 -3.88
C GLY A 18 -16.94 19.59 -5.21
N THR A 19 -15.65 19.65 -5.57
CA THR A 19 -15.11 19.00 -6.76
C THR A 19 -15.12 17.48 -6.62
N ILE A 20 -14.72 16.96 -5.46
CA ILE A 20 -14.77 15.51 -5.16
C ILE A 20 -16.22 15.02 -5.17
N GLU A 21 -17.14 15.76 -4.57
CA GLU A 21 -18.57 15.42 -4.57
C GLU A 21 -19.18 15.47 -5.99
N ALA A 22 -18.75 16.40 -6.84
CA ALA A 22 -19.12 16.42 -8.25
C ALA A 22 -18.61 15.18 -9.00
N PHE A 23 -17.36 14.76 -8.74
CA PHE A 23 -16.79 13.55 -9.33
C PHE A 23 -17.54 12.28 -8.88
N PHE A 24 -17.89 12.14 -7.59
CA PHE A 24 -18.70 11.03 -7.13
C PHE A 24 -20.10 11.01 -7.78
N ARG A 25 -20.71 12.17 -8.03
CA ARG A 25 -21.96 12.24 -8.80
C ARG A 25 -21.80 11.74 -10.23
N ILE A 26 -20.62 11.94 -10.84
CA ILE A 26 -20.31 11.42 -12.18
C ILE A 26 -20.17 9.89 -12.13
N ILE A 27 -19.44 9.34 -11.15
CA ILE A 27 -19.34 7.87 -10.97
C ILE A 27 -20.73 7.25 -10.73
N LYS A 28 -21.60 7.89 -9.94
CA LYS A 28 -22.99 7.41 -9.75
C LYS A 28 -23.79 7.31 -11.06
N ARG A 29 -23.38 7.99 -12.15
CA ARG A 29 -24.02 7.83 -13.47
C ARG A 29 -23.66 6.49 -14.11
N LEU A 30 -22.45 5.97 -13.89
CA LEU A 30 -22.06 4.63 -14.32
C LEU A 30 -22.99 3.58 -13.72
N CYS A 31 -23.29 3.67 -12.43
CA CYS A 31 -24.17 2.74 -11.74
C CYS A 31 -25.61 2.71 -12.32
N ARG A 32 -25.99 3.66 -13.20
CA ARG A 32 -27.30 3.64 -13.86
C ARG A 32 -27.39 2.64 -15.01
N TYR A 33 -26.26 2.16 -15.52
CA TYR A 33 -26.22 1.16 -16.59
C TYR A 33 -26.45 -0.28 -16.08
N PHE A 34 -26.50 -0.48 -14.76
CA PHE A 34 -26.56 -1.80 -14.14
C PHE A 34 -27.77 -1.92 -13.19
N ALA A 35 -28.26 -3.14 -13.01
CA ALA A 35 -29.30 -3.45 -12.03
C ALA A 35 -28.70 -3.58 -10.62
N GLY A 36 -29.54 -3.50 -9.58
CA GLY A 36 -29.11 -3.58 -8.18
C GLY A 36 -28.43 -2.32 -7.66
N ARG A 37 -28.68 -1.16 -8.29
CA ARG A 37 -28.08 0.12 -7.85
C ARG A 37 -28.68 0.61 -6.53
N SER A 38 -27.85 1.27 -5.73
CA SER A 38 -28.32 2.06 -4.59
C SER A 38 -28.89 3.42 -5.06
N PHE A 39 -29.99 3.84 -4.46
CA PHE A 39 -30.64 5.11 -4.77
C PHE A 39 -30.13 6.24 -3.87
N SER A 40 -30.35 7.49 -4.29
CA SER A 40 -29.89 8.66 -3.53
C SER A 40 -30.60 8.86 -2.19
N ASN A 41 -31.77 8.24 -1.99
CA ASN A 41 -32.53 8.23 -0.75
C ASN A 41 -33.47 7.02 -0.69
N VAL A 42 -33.90 6.66 0.52
CA VAL A 42 -34.78 5.52 0.79
C VAL A 42 -36.15 5.69 0.11
N VAL A 43 -36.66 6.92 0.02
CA VAL A 43 -37.94 7.22 -0.66
C VAL A 43 -37.91 6.88 -2.16
N LYS A 44 -36.80 7.13 -2.87
CA LYS A 44 -36.66 6.73 -4.28
C LYS A 44 -36.34 5.25 -4.47
N GLN A 45 -35.83 4.61 -3.42
CA GLN A 45 -35.58 3.18 -3.43
C GLN A 45 -36.89 2.40 -3.33
N GLY A 46 -37.82 2.84 -2.48
CA GLY A 46 -39.08 2.13 -2.25
C GLY A 46 -38.81 0.66 -1.89
N ASP A 47 -39.58 -0.25 -2.49
CA ASP A 47 -39.45 -1.69 -2.30
C ASP A 47 -38.45 -2.36 -3.27
N TYR A 48 -37.54 -1.59 -3.88
CA TYR A 48 -36.59 -2.14 -4.85
C TYR A 48 -35.54 -3.05 -4.17
N PRO A 49 -35.48 -4.36 -4.50
CA PRO A 49 -34.56 -5.30 -3.87
C PRO A 49 -33.15 -5.19 -4.49
N ALA A 50 -32.43 -4.15 -4.11
CA ALA A 50 -31.14 -3.82 -4.73
C ALA A 50 -30.08 -4.92 -4.58
N GLU A 51 -30.02 -5.58 -3.43
CA GLU A 51 -29.05 -6.65 -3.17
C GLU A 51 -29.33 -7.91 -3.99
N GLU A 52 -30.59 -8.29 -4.14
CA GLU A 52 -31.00 -9.46 -4.93
C GLU A 52 -30.81 -9.24 -6.44
N LEU A 53 -30.89 -7.98 -6.89
CA LEU A 53 -30.73 -7.58 -8.29
C LEU A 53 -29.30 -7.16 -8.64
N ALA A 54 -28.34 -7.31 -7.73
CA ALA A 54 -26.95 -6.94 -7.95
C ALA A 54 -26.37 -7.74 -9.13
N SER A 55 -26.13 -7.06 -10.25
CA SER A 55 -25.83 -7.69 -11.54
C SER A 55 -24.34 -7.71 -11.91
N LEU A 56 -23.45 -7.30 -11.01
CA LEU A 56 -22.01 -7.20 -11.27
C LEU A 56 -21.18 -7.78 -10.13
N THR A 57 -20.14 -8.52 -10.49
CA THR A 57 -19.01 -8.81 -9.61
C THR A 57 -18.13 -7.56 -9.42
N VAL A 58 -17.32 -7.54 -8.36
CA VAL A 58 -16.35 -6.44 -8.12
C VAL A 58 -15.39 -6.26 -9.30
N GLY A 59 -14.95 -7.36 -9.93
CA GLY A 59 -14.06 -7.32 -11.09
C GLY A 59 -14.72 -6.71 -12.33
N GLU A 60 -15.99 -7.03 -12.59
CA GLU A 60 -16.73 -6.43 -13.70
C GLU A 60 -17.04 -4.95 -13.46
N PHE A 61 -17.39 -4.58 -12.22
CA PHE A 61 -17.54 -3.18 -11.85
C PHE A 61 -16.22 -2.40 -12.05
N TYR A 62 -15.08 -2.98 -11.64
CA TYR A 62 -13.77 -2.35 -11.82
C TYR A 62 -13.44 -2.09 -13.29
N ARG A 63 -13.65 -3.08 -14.16
CA ARG A 63 -13.47 -2.93 -15.62
C ARG A 63 -14.41 -1.87 -16.20
N SER A 64 -15.68 -1.89 -15.78
CA SER A 64 -16.68 -0.92 -16.20
C SER A 64 -16.34 0.50 -15.75
N LEU A 65 -15.79 0.65 -14.55
CA LEU A 65 -15.34 1.92 -14.00
C LEU A 65 -14.16 2.48 -14.79
N ILE A 66 -13.17 1.66 -15.11
CA ILE A 66 -12.04 2.07 -15.96
C ILE A 66 -12.54 2.54 -17.31
N ARG A 67 -13.36 1.73 -18.01
CA ARG A 67 -13.93 2.10 -19.32
C ARG A 67 -14.71 3.42 -19.24
N PHE A 68 -15.54 3.57 -18.20
CA PHE A 68 -16.32 4.80 -18.01
C PHE A 68 -15.43 6.03 -17.78
N ILE A 69 -14.38 5.91 -16.96
CA ILE A 69 -13.47 7.02 -16.70
C ILE A 69 -12.69 7.37 -17.97
N VAL A 70 -12.05 6.39 -18.61
CA VAL A 70 -11.12 6.61 -19.73
C VAL A 70 -11.88 6.94 -21.01
N ASP A 71 -12.85 6.12 -21.40
CA ASP A 71 -13.46 6.19 -22.73
C ASP A 71 -14.73 7.04 -22.79
N HIS A 72 -15.38 7.28 -21.64
CA HIS A 72 -16.60 8.10 -21.61
C HIS A 72 -16.36 9.48 -20.98
N TYR A 73 -15.88 9.52 -19.73
CA TYR A 73 -15.75 10.78 -18.99
C TYR A 73 -14.66 11.70 -19.59
N HIS A 74 -13.45 11.19 -19.81
CA HIS A 74 -12.34 12.01 -20.35
C HIS A 74 -12.54 12.40 -21.82
N MET A 75 -13.39 11.68 -22.55
CA MET A 75 -13.73 11.98 -23.96
C MET A 75 -14.96 12.88 -24.12
N ARG A 76 -15.68 13.21 -23.04
CA ARG A 76 -16.88 14.04 -23.12
C ARG A 76 -16.53 15.54 -23.07
N PRO A 77 -17.16 16.39 -23.92
CA PRO A 77 -17.08 17.84 -23.80
C PRO A 77 -17.41 18.34 -22.39
N HIS A 78 -16.53 19.17 -21.82
CA HIS A 78 -16.67 19.69 -20.48
C HIS A 78 -16.90 21.20 -20.48
N ARG A 79 -17.99 21.66 -19.84
CA ARG A 79 -18.37 23.09 -19.82
C ARG A 79 -17.27 23.97 -19.20
N GLY A 80 -16.58 23.48 -18.18
CA GLY A 80 -15.47 24.19 -17.54
C GLY A 80 -14.18 24.22 -18.37
N LEU A 81 -14.16 23.57 -19.54
CA LEU A 81 -13.05 23.56 -20.50
C LEU A 81 -13.51 24.13 -21.85
N GLU A 82 -14.51 25.02 -21.84
CA GLU A 82 -15.04 25.68 -23.03
C GLU A 82 -15.48 24.69 -24.13
N GLY A 83 -16.00 23.53 -23.73
CA GLY A 83 -16.44 22.48 -24.66
C GLY A 83 -15.35 21.52 -25.12
N ARG A 84 -14.09 21.73 -24.74
CA ARG A 84 -13.03 20.72 -24.93
C ARG A 84 -13.25 19.51 -24.03
N THR A 85 -12.70 18.38 -24.45
CA THR A 85 -12.67 17.17 -23.63
C THR A 85 -11.50 17.25 -22.64
N PRO A 86 -11.63 16.68 -21.42
CA PRO A 86 -10.51 16.58 -20.49
C PRO A 86 -9.27 15.93 -21.12
N TYR A 87 -9.45 14.91 -21.96
CA TYR A 87 -8.37 14.26 -22.70
C TYR A 87 -7.64 15.24 -23.63
N ALA A 88 -8.36 15.95 -24.50
CA ALA A 88 -7.75 16.89 -25.45
C ALA A 88 -7.02 18.03 -24.73
N GLN A 89 -7.61 18.55 -23.65
CA GLN A 89 -6.97 19.57 -22.84
C GLN A 89 -5.70 19.05 -22.14
N TRP A 90 -5.73 17.82 -21.62
CA TRP A 90 -4.56 17.19 -21.03
C TRP A 90 -3.45 16.96 -22.05
N GLU A 91 -3.78 16.47 -23.24
CA GLU A 91 -2.81 16.23 -24.33
C GLU A 91 -2.09 17.52 -24.73
N GLU A 92 -2.83 18.63 -24.84
CA GLU A 92 -2.26 19.94 -25.16
C GLU A 92 -1.33 20.45 -24.05
N LEU A 93 -1.75 20.37 -22.78
CA LEU A 93 -0.93 20.81 -21.65
C LEU A 93 0.30 19.92 -21.44
N ALA A 94 0.17 18.61 -21.69
CA ALA A 94 1.27 17.66 -21.55
C ALA A 94 2.44 17.95 -22.51
N LYS A 95 2.19 18.62 -23.66
CA LYS A 95 3.24 19.07 -24.58
C LYS A 95 4.21 20.07 -23.94
N GLN A 96 3.78 20.79 -22.90
CA GLN A 96 4.63 21.72 -22.15
C GLN A 96 5.61 20.99 -21.21
N GLY A 97 5.50 19.66 -21.11
CA GLY A 97 6.28 18.82 -20.24
C GLY A 97 5.45 18.28 -19.09
N LEU A 98 5.68 17.01 -18.77
CA LEU A 98 5.10 16.38 -17.58
C LEU A 98 6.10 16.45 -16.42
N PRO A 99 5.62 16.58 -15.18
CA PRO A 99 6.49 16.35 -14.03
C PRO A 99 7.06 14.92 -14.12
N PRO A 100 8.27 14.67 -13.60
CA PRO A 100 8.83 13.33 -13.57
C PRO A 100 7.87 12.39 -12.82
N ALA A 101 7.82 11.12 -13.22
CA ALA A 101 7.06 10.10 -12.51
C ALA A 101 7.44 10.06 -11.02
N PRO A 102 6.51 9.70 -10.12
CA PRO A 102 6.85 9.54 -8.71
C PRO A 102 7.96 8.52 -8.56
N SER A 103 8.88 8.74 -7.62
CA SER A 103 9.78 7.68 -7.21
C SER A 103 9.02 6.62 -6.41
N ASP A 104 9.56 5.40 -6.35
CA ASP A 104 9.02 4.31 -5.53
C ASP A 104 8.83 4.75 -4.06
N GLU A 105 9.77 5.52 -3.52
CA GLU A 105 9.62 6.09 -2.17
C GLU A 105 8.43 7.02 -2.04
N GLN A 106 8.15 7.87 -3.04
CA GLN A 106 6.99 8.75 -3.00
C GLN A 106 5.69 7.96 -3.06
N LEU A 107 5.65 6.88 -3.84
CA LEU A 107 4.49 5.97 -3.89
C LEU A 107 4.31 5.25 -2.56
N ALA A 108 5.37 4.64 -2.03
CA ALA A 108 5.37 3.99 -0.73
C ALA A 108 4.88 4.93 0.37
N VAL A 109 5.38 6.16 0.43
CA VAL A 109 4.98 7.14 1.45
C VAL A 109 3.51 7.55 1.30
N ALA A 110 3.00 7.64 0.07
CA ALA A 110 1.62 8.06 -0.20
C ALA A 110 0.59 6.94 0.04
N PHE A 111 0.92 5.70 -0.34
CA PHE A 111 -0.04 4.58 -0.40
C PHE A 111 0.35 3.38 0.47
N GLY A 112 1.59 3.33 0.95
CA GLY A 112 2.10 2.22 1.74
C GLY A 112 1.49 2.14 3.13
N LEU A 113 1.61 0.95 3.71
CA LEU A 113 1.11 0.66 5.04
C LEU A 113 2.01 1.31 6.09
N THR A 114 1.50 2.37 6.71
CA THR A 114 2.20 3.02 7.85
C THR A 114 2.13 2.14 9.10
N ARG A 115 3.30 1.79 9.62
CA ARG A 115 3.52 1.03 10.85
C ARG A 115 4.15 1.96 11.88
N ARG A 116 3.31 2.43 12.81
CA ARG A 116 3.75 3.36 13.84
C ARG A 116 4.49 2.65 14.96
N GLN A 117 5.36 3.39 15.65
CA GLN A 117 5.95 2.98 16.93
C GLN A 117 6.66 1.61 16.86
N ARG A 118 7.50 1.41 15.84
CA ARG A 118 8.35 0.23 15.70
C ARG A 118 9.67 0.45 16.44
N SER A 119 10.10 -0.56 17.18
CA SER A 119 11.42 -0.57 17.81
C SER A 119 12.47 -1.03 16.80
N ILE A 120 13.59 -0.31 16.73
CA ILE A 120 14.80 -0.80 16.07
C ILE A 120 15.59 -1.59 17.11
N THR A 121 16.16 -2.70 16.69
CA THR A 121 17.00 -3.59 17.51
C THR A 121 18.37 -3.76 16.87
N LYS A 122 19.29 -4.44 17.57
CA LYS A 122 20.59 -4.84 17.00
C LYS A 122 20.48 -5.73 15.74
N HIS A 123 19.33 -6.38 15.53
CA HIS A 123 19.05 -7.22 14.36
C HIS A 123 18.27 -6.46 13.26
N GLY A 124 18.07 -5.15 13.43
CA GLY A 124 17.30 -4.30 12.54
C GLY A 124 15.87 -4.06 13.03
N ILE A 125 14.95 -3.88 12.09
CA ILE A 125 13.54 -3.56 12.34
C ILE A 125 12.65 -4.64 11.75
N GLU A 126 11.68 -5.12 12.52
CA GLU A 126 10.68 -6.06 12.01
C GLU A 126 9.42 -5.32 11.58
N SER A 127 8.82 -5.69 10.46
CA SER A 127 7.50 -5.24 10.05
C SER A 127 6.77 -6.37 9.32
N VAL A 128 5.46 -6.53 9.56
CA VAL A 128 4.63 -7.61 8.97
C VAL A 128 5.25 -9.01 9.09
N GLY A 129 6.03 -9.22 10.16
CA GLY A 129 6.83 -10.43 10.41
C GLY A 129 7.85 -10.73 9.31
N ILE A 130 8.53 -9.69 8.84
CA ILE A 130 9.71 -9.69 7.98
C ILE A 130 10.75 -8.81 8.68
N SER A 131 12.00 -9.27 8.72
CA SER A 131 13.12 -8.53 9.28
C SER A 131 13.82 -7.72 8.20
N TYR A 132 14.10 -6.46 8.50
CA TYR A 132 14.79 -5.52 7.62
C TYR A 132 16.04 -5.00 8.33
N ASN A 133 17.17 -4.94 7.65
CA ASN A 133 18.41 -4.47 8.25
C ASN A 133 19.33 -3.77 7.25
N SER A 134 20.10 -2.79 7.72
CA SER A 134 21.16 -2.11 6.96
C SER A 134 22.16 -1.46 7.91
N MET A 135 23.34 -1.08 7.40
CA MET A 135 24.36 -0.40 8.20
C MET A 135 23.86 0.96 8.70
N GLU A 136 23.17 1.70 7.84
CA GLU A 136 22.59 3.01 8.14
C GLU A 136 21.45 2.90 9.16
N LEU A 137 20.72 1.77 9.18
CA LEU A 137 19.70 1.50 10.20
C LEU A 137 20.35 1.26 11.57
N ALA A 138 21.48 0.56 11.60
CA ALA A 138 22.25 0.36 12.83
C ALA A 138 22.80 1.70 13.35
N GLU A 139 23.31 2.57 12.49
CA GLU A 139 23.77 3.90 12.87
C GLU A 139 22.59 4.77 13.38
N LEU A 140 21.44 4.72 12.71
CA LEU A 140 20.21 5.37 13.18
C LEU A 140 19.83 4.86 14.58
N HIS A 141 19.89 3.55 14.82
CA HIS A 141 19.58 2.96 16.13
C HIS A 141 20.51 3.46 17.23
N MET A 142 21.82 3.55 16.97
CA MET A 142 22.79 4.08 17.94
C MET A 142 22.49 5.52 18.36
N LYS A 143 22.03 6.36 17.43
CA LYS A 143 21.72 7.77 17.71
C LYS A 143 20.34 7.99 18.31
N VAL A 144 19.36 7.18 17.91
CA VAL A 144 17.96 7.26 18.39
C VAL A 144 17.78 6.57 19.75
N GLY A 145 18.60 5.57 20.05
CA GLY A 145 18.52 4.74 21.23
C GLY A 145 17.28 3.83 21.21
N GLN A 146 16.58 3.74 22.34
CA GLN A 146 15.38 2.90 22.51
C GLN A 146 14.08 3.56 21.99
N LYS A 147 14.17 4.77 21.43
CA LYS A 147 12.97 5.45 20.90
C LYS A 147 12.44 4.69 19.70
N LYS A 148 11.12 4.64 19.61
CA LYS A 148 10.41 3.99 18.51
C LYS A 148 10.33 4.94 17.30
N VAL A 149 10.33 4.35 16.12
CA VAL A 149 10.25 5.06 14.84
C VAL A 149 9.04 4.58 14.06
N ASP A 150 8.59 5.38 13.11
CA ASP A 150 7.56 4.97 12.16
C ASP A 150 8.23 4.34 10.94
N ALA A 151 7.59 3.32 10.39
CA ALA A 151 8.04 2.62 9.19
C ALA A 151 6.89 2.51 8.19
N ILE A 152 7.20 2.51 6.90
CA ILE A 152 6.22 2.40 5.83
C ILE A 152 6.60 1.20 4.98
N VAL A 153 5.64 0.28 4.83
CA VAL A 153 5.77 -0.92 4.00
C VAL A 153 5.07 -0.68 2.67
N GLU A 154 5.80 -0.82 1.57
CA GLU A 154 5.22 -0.86 0.22
C GLU A 154 4.39 -2.14 0.09
N THR A 155 3.11 -2.03 -0.29
CA THR A 155 2.21 -3.20 -0.30
C THR A 155 2.43 -4.11 -1.49
N GLU A 156 2.99 -3.59 -2.59
CA GLU A 156 3.22 -4.33 -3.82
C GLU A 156 4.62 -4.95 -3.89
N ASP A 157 5.56 -4.51 -3.05
CA ASP A 157 6.91 -5.07 -2.96
C ASP A 157 7.43 -5.02 -1.51
N LEU A 158 7.46 -6.19 -0.86
CA LEU A 158 7.93 -6.34 0.52
C LEU A 158 9.46 -6.36 0.67
N GLY A 159 10.22 -6.24 -0.42
CA GLY A 159 11.68 -6.32 -0.41
C GLY A 159 12.36 -5.19 0.37
N HIS A 160 11.65 -4.10 0.66
CA HIS A 160 12.20 -2.98 1.44
C HIS A 160 11.15 -2.37 2.36
N VAL A 161 11.63 -1.66 3.39
CA VAL A 161 10.82 -0.82 4.27
C VAL A 161 11.42 0.58 4.34
N TYR A 162 10.57 1.60 4.38
CA TYR A 162 10.98 2.99 4.54
C TYR A 162 10.86 3.39 6.01
N VAL A 163 11.98 3.60 6.69
CA VAL A 163 12.03 4.00 8.10
C VAL A 163 12.13 5.52 8.20
N LEU A 164 11.22 6.15 8.94
CA LEU A 164 11.23 7.61 9.13
C LEU A 164 12.43 8.02 9.98
N ILE A 165 13.24 8.96 9.46
CA ILE A 165 14.36 9.55 10.19
C ILE A 165 13.81 10.66 11.11
N PRO A 166 13.97 10.53 12.44
CA PRO A 166 13.51 11.56 13.37
C PRO A 166 14.18 12.91 13.09
N LYS A 167 13.40 14.00 13.14
CA LYS A 167 13.86 15.36 12.78
C LYS A 167 15.19 15.75 13.44
N HIS A 168 15.36 15.42 14.72
CA HIS A 168 16.56 15.75 15.50
C HIS A 168 17.83 14.96 15.11
N ILE A 169 17.71 13.92 14.28
CA ILE A 169 18.81 13.06 13.82
C ILE A 169 19.10 13.25 12.32
N ARG A 170 18.26 13.98 11.57
CA ARG A 170 18.48 14.22 10.14
C ARG A 170 19.84 14.87 9.88
N GLY A 171 20.53 14.42 8.83
CA GLY A 171 21.88 14.88 8.47
C GLY A 171 22.98 14.41 9.40
N ARG A 172 22.68 13.61 10.44
CA ARG A 172 23.66 13.07 11.39
C ARG A 172 24.07 11.63 11.09
N ILE A 173 23.55 11.02 10.03
CA ILE A 173 23.85 9.65 9.59
C ILE A 173 24.82 9.77 8.42
N GLU A 174 25.90 9.00 8.43
CA GLU A 174 26.93 9.07 7.39
C GLU A 174 26.34 8.73 6.02
N GLY A 175 26.68 9.51 4.99
CA GLY A 175 26.19 9.32 3.63
C GLY A 175 24.71 9.69 3.39
N ILE A 176 23.97 10.13 4.41
CA ILE A 176 22.55 10.50 4.27
C ILE A 176 22.36 12.02 4.43
N PRO A 177 21.91 12.73 3.38
CA PRO A 177 21.72 14.18 3.44
C PRO A 177 20.56 14.57 4.38
N GLU A 178 20.60 15.77 4.93
CA GLU A 178 19.55 16.28 5.84
C GLU A 178 18.16 16.36 5.18
N SER A 179 18.12 16.57 3.86
CA SER A 179 16.89 16.57 3.06
C SER A 179 16.20 15.20 2.99
N ARG A 180 16.89 14.11 3.37
CA ARG A 180 16.35 12.75 3.38
C ARG A 180 15.43 12.57 4.59
N HIS A 181 14.18 12.22 4.33
CA HIS A 181 13.19 11.96 5.39
C HIS A 181 13.08 10.49 5.77
N PHE A 182 13.36 9.58 4.82
CA PHE A 182 13.22 8.15 5.02
C PHE A 182 14.51 7.41 4.67
N LEU A 183 14.86 6.46 5.51
CA LEU A 183 15.88 5.47 5.23
C LEU A 183 15.22 4.27 4.53
N ARG A 184 15.77 3.86 3.38
CA ARG A 184 15.29 2.68 2.65
C ARG A 184 16.10 1.47 3.12
N VAL A 185 15.44 0.55 3.83
CA VAL A 185 16.09 -0.60 4.45
C VAL A 185 15.65 -1.87 3.73
N PRO A 186 16.57 -2.70 3.20
CA PRO A 186 16.22 -3.95 2.54
C PRO A 186 15.75 -5.02 3.54
N ALA A 187 14.91 -5.92 3.05
CA ALA A 187 14.59 -7.15 3.76
C ALA A 187 15.87 -7.98 3.88
N VAL A 188 16.06 -8.60 5.05
CA VAL A 188 17.20 -9.50 5.30
C VAL A 188 17.14 -10.71 4.37
N ASP A 189 15.93 -11.22 4.11
CA ASP A 189 15.69 -12.27 3.13
C ASP A 189 15.32 -11.64 1.76
N PRO A 190 16.16 -11.79 0.72
CA PRO A 190 15.89 -11.25 -0.61
C PRO A 190 14.64 -11.82 -1.29
N SER A 191 14.11 -12.96 -0.83
CA SER A 191 12.92 -13.61 -1.41
C SER A 191 11.65 -12.77 -1.31
N PHE A 192 11.65 -11.75 -0.43
CA PHE A 192 10.53 -10.81 -0.30
C PHE A 192 10.48 -9.75 -1.41
N LYS A 193 11.54 -9.60 -2.21
CA LYS A 193 11.53 -8.67 -3.34
C LYS A 193 10.51 -9.11 -4.39
N GLY A 194 9.63 -8.19 -4.77
CA GLY A 194 8.54 -8.43 -5.74
C GLY A 194 7.38 -9.25 -5.17
N ARG A 195 7.38 -9.57 -3.87
CA ARG A 195 6.26 -10.24 -3.21
C ARG A 195 5.31 -9.19 -2.65
N THR A 196 4.01 -9.34 -2.89
CA THR A 196 3.00 -8.43 -2.34
C THR A 196 2.67 -8.76 -0.88
N LEU A 197 2.18 -7.76 -0.14
CA LEU A 197 1.65 -7.93 1.21
C LEU A 197 0.48 -8.92 1.23
N ALA A 198 -0.39 -8.88 0.22
CA ALA A 198 -1.52 -9.79 0.12
C ALA A 198 -1.04 -11.25 0.04
N ASP A 199 -0.11 -11.55 -0.86
CA ASP A 199 0.44 -12.90 -1.04
C ASP A 199 1.16 -13.40 0.22
N HIS A 200 1.88 -12.51 0.91
CA HIS A 200 2.54 -12.83 2.16
C HIS A 200 1.55 -13.17 3.27
N LEU A 201 0.47 -12.38 3.41
CA LEU A 201 -0.56 -12.64 4.42
C LEU A 201 -1.35 -13.92 4.12
N LEU A 202 -1.66 -14.18 2.84
CA LEU A 202 -2.31 -15.42 2.41
C LEU A 202 -1.43 -16.64 2.69
N ALA A 203 -0.14 -16.58 2.36
CA ALA A 203 0.78 -17.67 2.67
C ALA A 203 0.91 -17.89 4.19
N LYS A 204 1.00 -16.83 4.99
CA LYS A 204 1.01 -16.93 6.46
C LYS A 204 -0.27 -17.56 7.00
N ARG A 205 -1.42 -17.25 6.41
CA ARG A 205 -2.70 -17.85 6.76
C ARG A 205 -2.73 -19.34 6.43
N ALA A 206 -2.32 -19.71 5.22
CA ALA A 206 -2.25 -21.11 4.80
C ALA A 206 -1.35 -21.94 5.72
N VAL A 207 -0.16 -21.42 6.06
CA VAL A 207 0.75 -22.09 7.02
C VAL A 207 0.07 -22.27 8.39
N ARG A 208 -0.62 -21.24 8.90
CA ARG A 208 -1.35 -21.36 10.18
C ARG A 208 -2.48 -22.38 10.12
N GLU A 209 -3.18 -22.49 9.00
CA GLU A 209 -4.25 -23.47 8.81
C GLU A 209 -3.70 -24.90 8.78
N VAL A 210 -2.61 -25.15 8.07
CA VAL A 210 -1.91 -26.46 8.08
C VAL A 210 -1.44 -26.82 9.49
N LEU A 211 -0.82 -25.88 10.21
CA LEU A 211 -0.38 -26.12 11.59
C LEU A 211 -1.55 -26.50 12.52
N LYS A 212 -2.71 -25.86 12.36
CA LYS A 212 -3.93 -26.20 13.12
C LYS A 212 -4.47 -27.59 12.76
N GLN A 213 -4.41 -27.97 11.48
CA GLN A 213 -4.85 -29.30 11.04
C GLN A 213 -3.95 -30.40 11.61
N GLU A 214 -2.63 -30.22 11.56
CA GLU A 214 -1.66 -31.16 12.14
C GLU A 214 -1.82 -31.31 13.65
N GLU A 215 -2.09 -30.21 14.36
CA GLU A 215 -2.41 -30.24 15.78
C GLU A 215 -3.70 -31.01 16.08
N ALA A 216 -4.76 -30.79 15.29
CA ALA A 216 -6.02 -31.53 15.41
C ALA A 216 -5.87 -33.03 15.09
N LEU A 217 -4.94 -33.39 14.21
CA LEU A 217 -4.58 -34.78 13.90
C LEU A 217 -3.66 -35.42 14.95
N GLY A 218 -3.34 -34.70 16.04
CA GLY A 218 -2.47 -35.21 17.10
C GLY A 218 -1.02 -35.41 16.67
N ARG A 219 -0.58 -34.73 15.60
CA ARG A 219 0.80 -34.72 15.08
C ARG A 219 1.45 -33.35 15.29
N PRO A 220 1.69 -32.92 16.54
CA PRO A 220 2.35 -31.64 16.79
C PRO A 220 3.80 -31.69 16.25
N ILE A 221 4.03 -31.10 15.07
CA ILE A 221 5.31 -31.10 14.34
C ILE A 221 6.48 -30.68 15.25
N ARG A 222 6.29 -29.68 16.13
CA ARG A 222 7.33 -29.23 17.07
C ARG A 222 7.62 -30.23 18.19
N ILE A 223 6.62 -30.95 18.69
CA ILE A 223 6.81 -31.90 19.79
C ILE A 223 7.45 -33.18 19.25
N SER A 224 7.05 -33.64 18.06
CA SER A 224 7.72 -34.76 17.36
C SER A 224 9.18 -34.41 17.10
N ALA A 225 9.46 -33.30 16.41
CA ALA A 225 10.83 -32.92 16.10
C ALA A 225 11.70 -32.67 17.35
N HIS A 226 11.14 -32.09 18.41
CA HIS A 226 11.90 -31.91 19.66
C HIS A 226 12.17 -33.23 20.37
N ARG A 227 11.23 -34.18 20.36
CA ARG A 227 11.42 -35.53 20.90
C ARG A 227 12.47 -36.29 20.09
N ASP A 228 12.41 -36.25 18.76
CA ASP A 228 13.38 -36.88 17.87
C ASP A 228 14.80 -36.32 18.10
N LEU A 229 14.93 -35.00 18.27
CA LEU A 229 16.21 -34.36 18.61
C LEU A 229 16.72 -34.76 20.00
N LEU A 230 15.83 -34.91 20.99
CA LEU A 230 16.20 -35.37 22.32
C LEU A 230 16.63 -36.84 22.34
N ASP A 231 15.96 -37.70 21.56
CA ASP A 231 16.30 -39.12 21.43
C ASP A 231 17.63 -39.31 20.69
N LEU A 232 17.87 -38.53 19.62
CA LEU A 232 19.17 -38.44 18.95
C LEU A 232 20.29 -37.97 19.91
N SER A 233 20.01 -36.99 20.76
CA SER A 233 20.98 -36.51 21.76
C SER A 233 21.31 -37.56 22.83
N ARG A 234 20.38 -38.47 23.13
CA ARG A 234 20.58 -39.55 24.13
C ARG A 234 21.37 -40.71 23.53
N GLY A 235 21.13 -41.06 22.26
CA GLY A 235 21.84 -42.14 21.57
C GLY A 235 23.29 -41.84 21.17
N VAL A 236 23.82 -40.64 21.44
CA VAL A 236 25.23 -40.26 21.22
C VAL A 236 26.07 -40.38 22.51
N MET A 237 25.43 -40.67 23.66
CA MET A 237 26.10 -40.84 24.96
C MET A 237 26.26 -42.32 25.40
N ASP A 238 25.84 -43.27 24.58
CA ASP A 238 26.13 -44.71 24.73
C ASP A 238 27.11 -45.17 23.63
#